data_AF-A0A1A1WYK0-F1
#
_entry.id   AF-A0A1A1WYK0-F1
#
_cell.length_a   1.000
_cell.length_b   1.000
_cell.length_c   1.000
_cell.angle_alpha   90.00
_cell.angle_beta   90.00
_cell.angle_gamma   90.00
#
_symmetry.space_group_name_H-M   'P 1'
#
loop_
_entity.id
_entity.type
_entity.pdbx_description
1 polymer ?
#
loop_
_entity_poly.entity_id
_entity_poly.type
_entity_poly.pdbx_seq_one_letter_code
_entity_poly.pdbx_strand_id
1 'polypeptide(L)'
;MKRGIVGGMAALLVAAGLIASAPPAGAGCQYGGPVLSKCDGPVQPDGTWQRCVAVTRLIPNGASSYLVPDGHCDVMGPDQRPPDFAFADPPTHID
;
A
#
# COMPACT_ATOMS: atom_id res chain seq x y z
N MET A 1 21.19 -39.07 8.85
CA MET A 1 20.11 -38.67 9.79
C MET A 1 20.46 -37.41 10.59
N LYS A 2 21.51 -37.39 11.43
CA LYS A 2 21.83 -36.23 12.30
C LYS A 2 22.10 -34.91 11.55
N ARG A 3 22.82 -34.95 10.42
CA ARG A 3 23.11 -33.77 9.59
C ARG A 3 21.87 -33.15 8.93
N GLY A 4 20.87 -33.96 8.58
CA GLY A 4 19.62 -33.49 8.00
C GLY A 4 18.73 -32.78 9.02
N ILE A 5 18.72 -33.25 10.27
CA ILE A 5 17.98 -32.61 11.37
C ILE A 5 18.58 -31.23 11.69
N VAL A 6 19.92 -31.15 11.76
CA VAL A 6 20.62 -29.87 12.00
C VAL A 6 20.37 -28.88 10.86
N GLY A 7 20.46 -29.33 9.60
CA GLY A 7 20.16 -28.49 8.45
C GLY A 7 18.70 -27.99 8.43
N GLY A 8 17.75 -28.87 8.77
CA GLY A 8 16.34 -28.51 8.87
C GLY A 8 16.07 -27.48 9.96
N MET A 9 16.67 -27.64 11.15
CA MET A 9 16.54 -26.66 12.24
C MET A 9 17.16 -25.31 11.89
N ALA A 10 18.32 -25.31 11.23
CA ALA A 10 18.95 -24.07 10.78
C ALA A 10 18.07 -23.32 9.78
N ALA A 11 17.48 -24.02 8.80
CA ALA A 11 16.56 -23.42 7.84
C ALA A 11 15.30 -22.86 8.50
N LEU A 12 14.72 -23.59 9.46
CA LEU A 12 13.55 -23.14 10.22
C LEU A 12 13.84 -21.89 11.06
N LEU A 13 14.99 -21.82 11.71
CA LEU A 13 15.41 -20.66 12.50
C LEU A 13 15.61 -19.41 11.63
N VAL A 14 16.21 -19.57 10.44
CA VAL A 14 16.37 -18.47 9.48
C VAL A 14 15.00 -17.98 9.02
N ALA A 15 14.10 -18.88 8.61
CA ALA A 15 12.77 -18.51 8.17
C ALA A 15 11.95 -17.81 9.28
N ALA A 16 11.98 -18.35 10.51
CA ALA A 16 11.31 -17.74 11.66
C ALA A 16 11.89 -16.37 12.01
N GLY A 17 13.22 -16.21 11.91
CA GLY A 17 13.90 -14.93 12.11
C GLY A 17 13.43 -13.88 11.09
N LEU A 18 13.32 -14.25 9.81
CA LEU A 18 12.81 -13.36 8.76
C LEU A 18 11.38 -12.90 9.03
N ILE A 19 10.50 -13.84 9.43
CA ILE A 19 9.09 -13.54 9.74
C ILE A 19 8.98 -12.61 10.96
N ALA A 20 9.75 -12.89 12.02
CA ALA A 20 9.73 -12.08 13.24
C ALA A 20 10.34 -10.69 13.05
N SER A 21 11.29 -10.54 12.12
CA SER A 21 11.91 -9.26 11.78
C SER A 21 11.13 -8.45 10.74
N ALA A 22 10.09 -9.03 10.13
CA ALA A 22 9.28 -8.32 9.17
C ALA A 22 8.62 -7.13 9.89
N PRO A 23 8.75 -5.90 9.37
CA PRO A 23 8.01 -4.77 9.92
C PRO A 23 6.51 -5.12 9.93
N PRO A 24 5.77 -4.70 10.97
CA PRO A 24 4.33 -4.89 10.99
C PRO A 24 3.76 -4.32 9.69
N ALA A 25 2.82 -5.05 9.08
CA ALA A 25 2.06 -4.52 7.95
C ALA A 25 1.17 -3.38 8.47
N GLY A 26 1.75 -2.19 8.63
CA GLY A 26 1.01 -0.94 8.64
C GLY A 26 0.33 -0.85 7.29
N ALA A 27 -0.99 -1.01 7.28
CA ALA A 27 -1.75 -0.61 6.12
C ALA A 27 -1.69 0.92 6.16
N GLY A 28 -0.69 1.50 5.50
CA GLY A 28 -0.40 2.93 5.41
C GLY A 28 -1.55 3.70 4.79
N CYS A 29 -2.71 3.66 5.42
CA CYS A 29 -4.01 3.89 4.85
C CYS A 29 -4.75 4.94 5.66
N GLN A 30 -5.15 6.01 4.98
CA GLN A 30 -6.10 6.99 5.47
C GLN A 30 -7.47 6.74 4.84
N TYR A 31 -8.50 6.95 5.65
CA TYR A 31 -9.90 6.78 5.26
C TYR A 31 -10.68 8.06 5.56
N GLY A 32 -11.66 8.35 4.72
CA GLY A 32 -12.52 9.53 4.85
C GLY A 32 -12.00 10.77 4.12
N GLY A 33 -12.80 11.85 4.20
CA GLY A 33 -12.57 13.06 3.41
C GLY A 33 -13.05 12.89 1.96
N PRO A 34 -12.32 13.40 0.94
CA PRO A 34 -12.73 13.33 -0.46
C PRO A 34 -12.51 11.94 -1.10
N VAL A 35 -11.91 10.99 -0.38
CA VAL A 35 -11.59 9.64 -0.86
C VAL A 35 -12.25 8.59 0.04
N LEU A 36 -12.57 7.42 -0.54
CA LEU A 36 -13.00 6.23 0.20
C LEU A 36 -11.83 5.65 1.00
N SER A 37 -10.68 5.49 0.35
CA SER A 37 -9.43 5.07 0.95
C SER A 37 -8.25 5.67 0.19
N LYS A 38 -7.15 5.87 0.90
CA LYS A 38 -5.86 6.25 0.32
C LYS A 38 -4.79 5.48 1.07
N CYS A 39 -4.06 4.64 0.37
CA CYS A 39 -3.10 3.72 0.94
C CYS A 39 -1.76 3.83 0.24
N ASP A 40 -0.69 3.82 1.01
CA ASP A 40 0.68 3.75 0.51
C ASP A 40 1.21 2.31 0.63
N GLY A 41 1.87 1.87 -0.44
CA GLY A 41 2.67 0.66 -0.48
C GLY A 41 4.07 0.91 0.10
N PRO A 42 4.88 -0.14 0.29
CA PRO A 42 6.19 0.00 0.91
C PRO A 42 7.09 0.99 0.17
N VAL A 43 7.89 1.75 0.92
CA VAL A 43 8.93 2.61 0.35
C VAL A 43 10.04 1.76 -0.27
N GLN A 44 10.40 2.06 -1.51
CA GLN A 44 11.48 1.42 -2.26
C GLN A 44 12.85 2.02 -1.88
N PRO A 45 13.97 1.34 -2.21
CA PRO A 45 15.31 1.81 -1.90
C PRO A 45 15.68 3.17 -2.50
N ASP A 46 14.98 3.59 -3.56
CA ASP A 46 15.12 4.89 -4.20
C ASP A 46 14.29 6.00 -3.51
N GLY A 47 13.57 5.66 -2.43
CA GLY A 47 12.72 6.57 -1.69
C GLY A 47 11.34 6.78 -2.30
N THR A 48 10.99 6.06 -3.37
CA THR A 48 9.65 6.11 -3.97
C THR A 48 8.69 5.16 -3.26
N TRP A 49 7.40 5.39 -3.39
CA TRP A 49 6.37 4.45 -2.95
C TRP A 49 5.17 4.52 -3.87
N GLN A 50 4.35 3.48 -3.89
CA GLN A 50 3.11 3.50 -4.64
C GLN A 50 1.97 4.00 -3.76
N ARG A 51 1.25 5.04 -4.17
CA ARG A 51 0.01 5.47 -3.54
C ARG A 51 -1.19 5.00 -4.34
N CYS A 52 -2.18 4.42 -3.68
CA CYS A 52 -3.45 4.01 -4.27
C CYS A 52 -4.60 4.75 -3.59
N VAL A 53 -5.43 5.43 -4.38
CA VAL A 53 -6.65 6.06 -3.89
C VAL A 53 -7.88 5.37 -4.47
N ALA A 54 -8.92 5.24 -3.65
CA ALA A 54 -10.25 4.89 -4.09
C ALA A 54 -11.17 6.09 -3.90
N VAL A 55 -11.89 6.50 -4.93
CA VAL A 55 -12.89 7.58 -4.93
C VAL A 55 -14.25 7.02 -5.32
N THR A 56 -15.30 7.81 -5.10
CA THR A 56 -16.64 7.47 -5.62
C THR A 56 -16.79 8.02 -7.03
N ARG A 57 -17.15 7.15 -7.98
CA ARG A 57 -17.53 7.55 -9.34
C ARG A 57 -19.04 7.43 -9.50
N LEU A 58 -19.68 8.49 -9.98
CA LEU A 58 -21.10 8.49 -10.31
C LEU A 58 -21.33 7.87 -11.68
N ILE A 59 -22.15 6.82 -11.73
CA ILE A 59 -22.56 6.15 -12.97
C ILE A 59 -24.02 6.51 -13.27
N PRO A 60 -24.32 7.15 -14.41
CA PRO A 60 -25.70 7.38 -14.84
C PRO A 60 -26.35 6.07 -15.28
N ASN A 61 -27.60 5.85 -14.90
CA ASN A 61 -28.39 4.68 -15.29
C ASN A 61 -29.85 5.07 -15.51
N GLY A 62 -30.23 5.25 -16.78
CA GLY A 62 -31.57 5.69 -17.15
C GLY A 62 -31.93 7.03 -16.50
N ALA A 63 -33.00 7.05 -15.70
CA ALA A 63 -33.47 8.22 -14.95
C ALA A 63 -32.86 8.35 -13.54
N SER A 64 -31.86 7.54 -13.19
CA SER A 64 -31.20 7.55 -11.88
C SER A 64 -29.68 7.45 -12.02
N SER A 65 -28.98 7.38 -10.88
CA SER A 65 -27.53 7.22 -10.81
C SER A 65 -27.14 6.40 -9.58
N TYR A 66 -26.00 5.72 -9.64
CA TYR A 66 -25.40 5.05 -8.49
C TYR A 66 -23.90 5.35 -8.41
N LEU A 67 -23.36 5.26 -7.19
CA LEU A 67 -21.94 5.45 -6.93
C LEU A 67 -21.24 4.09 -6.94
N VAL A 68 -20.10 4.01 -7.62
CA VAL A 68 -19.20 2.86 -7.57
C VAL A 68 -17.84 3.29 -7.01
N PRO A 69 -17.16 2.43 -6.24
CA PRO A 69 -15.75 2.65 -5.94
C PRO A 69 -14.94 2.63 -7.23
N ASP A 70 -14.04 3.59 -7.36
CA ASP A 70 -13.05 3.62 -8.43
C ASP A 70 -11.66 3.86 -7.85
N GLY A 71 -10.72 3.01 -8.23
CA GLY A 71 -9.37 3.05 -7.70
C GLY A 71 -8.33 3.35 -8.78
N HIS A 72 -7.33 4.17 -8.43
CA HIS A 72 -6.10 4.27 -9.22
C HIS A 72 -4.88 4.33 -8.30
N CYS A 73 -3.74 3.90 -8.84
CA CYS A 73 -2.46 3.95 -8.15
C CYS A 73 -1.43 4.69 -9.00
N ASP A 74 -0.56 5.44 -8.34
CA ASP A 74 0.55 6.14 -8.96
C ASP A 74 1.77 6.18 -8.03
N VAL A 75 2.94 6.48 -8.57
CA VAL A 75 4.20 6.56 -7.83
C VAL A 75 4.35 7.94 -7.20
N MET A 76 4.67 7.93 -5.91
CA MET A 76 5.03 9.08 -5.10
C MET A 76 6.52 9.02 -4.75
N GLY A 77 7.13 10.18 -4.51
CA GLY A 77 8.54 10.25 -4.14
C GLY A 77 9.06 11.69 -4.07
N PRO A 78 10.33 11.89 -3.71
CA PRO A 78 10.95 13.21 -3.63
C PRO A 78 10.87 14.00 -4.96
N ASP A 79 10.99 13.26 -6.07
CA ASP A 79 11.01 13.77 -7.44
C ASP A 79 9.70 13.48 -8.21
N GLN A 80 8.79 12.65 -7.67
CA GLN A 80 7.44 12.47 -8.23
C GLN A 80 6.43 13.38 -7.52
N ARG A 81 5.84 14.32 -8.27
CA ARG A 81 4.75 15.18 -7.79
C ARG A 81 3.56 15.06 -8.72
N PRO A 82 2.61 14.14 -8.43
CA PRO A 82 1.36 14.07 -9.17
C PRO A 82 0.64 15.42 -9.10
N PRO A 83 0.04 15.88 -10.21
CA PRO A 83 -0.65 17.17 -10.26
C PRO A 83 -1.94 17.18 -9.43
N ASP A 84 -2.52 16.00 -9.16
CA ASP A 84 -3.70 15.86 -8.33
C ASP A 84 -3.33 16.02 -6.84
N PHE A 85 -3.65 17.17 -6.28
CA PHE A 85 -3.41 17.47 -4.88
C PHE A 85 -4.21 16.56 -3.92
N ALA A 86 -5.42 16.14 -4.28
CA ALA A 86 -6.22 15.26 -3.43
C ALA A 86 -5.62 13.84 -3.35
N PHE A 87 -4.91 13.43 -4.40
CA PHE A 87 -4.08 12.24 -4.42
C PHE A 87 -2.77 12.44 -3.64
N ALA A 88 -2.06 13.52 -3.92
CA ALA A 88 -0.70 13.75 -3.44
C ALA A 88 -0.62 14.20 -1.98
N ASP A 89 -1.69 14.76 -1.40
CA ASP A 89 -1.75 15.12 0.03
C ASP A 89 -2.05 13.88 0.88
N PRO A 90 -1.38 13.62 2.03
CA PRO A 90 -0.16 14.30 2.47
C PRO A 90 1.01 13.95 1.54
N PRO A 91 1.96 14.88 1.32
CA PRO A 91 3.08 14.68 0.40
C PRO A 91 4.07 13.62 0.88
N THR A 92 3.98 13.19 2.14
CA THR A 92 4.81 12.15 2.74
C THR A 92 4.13 10.79 2.68
N HIS A 93 4.93 9.73 2.84
CA HIS A 93 4.45 8.37 3.01
C HIS A 93 3.48 8.28 4.20
N ILE A 94 2.43 7.49 4.06
CA ILE A 94 1.46 7.18 5.12
C ILE A 94 1.91 5.88 5.78
N ASP A 95 2.19 5.92 7.08
CA ASP A 95 2.63 4.76 7.86
C ASP A 95 1.47 4.05 8.60
#